data_AF-A0A2E0TLA6-F1
#
_entry.id   AF-A0A2E0TLA6-F1
#
_cell.length_a   1.000
_cell.length_b   1.000
_cell.length_c   1.000
_cell.angle_alpha   90.00
_cell.angle_beta   90.00
_cell.angle_gamma   90.00
#
_symmetry.space_group_name_H-M   'P 1'
#
loop_
_entity.id
_entity.type
_entity.pdbx_description
1 polymer ?
#
loop_
_entity_poly.entity_id
_entity_poly.type
_entity_poly.pdbx_seq_one_letter_code
_entity_poly.pdbx_strand_id
1 'polypeptide(L)'
;MSTTLRDRVLRALERGAPAEAFEALAPRRAELGTDPELDMLWLRALERTPSRPTLVEEVRKVLAGAPSPAHVVAACAALNAAAQAFPPDAPPPERGPATLAAEIAAATLEQLGEGDAEAAAYLWINRANALRAMGPEHDEAAREAYAEALERHPEKGGWWFDLGVLHKWRGRWQEALDCALRARARLGDQRAVLWNAALAATALGQGDVAAGLWRDLGIEARLSEGGMPIVEGVPEVRVRAPSVASGHGVLPEPERSFEVLWVAPTSPCHGVVISPSFRDCPVDWGDVVLWDGAPVSQDPPVFPLLEILREGDEHRFRFVALAKRGDVEKIVERLPEGVQAFAHPVGVEKDGDVLAYGKLVAPASVDLKALRGRFEAALAELRTMRLAMPELYEKTGPTKRAGQEHQAWRGIERVALKRGLVPEARADEERDDADAEEGGAA
;
A
#
# COMPACT_ATOMS: atom_id res chain seq x y z
N MET A 1 6.93 8.39 -42.82
CA MET A 1 7.17 9.64 -42.05
C MET A 1 8.49 10.30 -42.50
N SER A 2 8.73 11.59 -42.23
CA SER A 2 10.06 12.20 -42.49
C SER A 2 11.06 11.80 -41.41
N THR A 3 12.29 11.44 -41.80
CA THR A 3 13.41 11.11 -40.89
C THR A 3 13.64 12.19 -39.83
N THR A 4 13.50 13.46 -40.21
CA THR A 4 13.66 14.60 -39.30
C THR A 4 12.62 14.60 -38.17
N LEU A 5 11.37 14.19 -38.45
CA LEU A 5 10.32 14.11 -37.44
C LEU A 5 10.56 12.94 -36.48
N ARG A 6 10.91 11.77 -37.02
CA ARG A 6 11.25 10.58 -36.23
C ARG A 6 12.36 10.88 -35.24
N ASP A 7 13.48 11.44 -35.71
CA ASP A 7 14.64 11.74 -34.86
C ASP A 7 14.31 12.80 -33.80
N ARG A 8 13.48 13.79 -34.14
CA ARG A 8 13.01 14.80 -33.19
C ARG A 8 12.23 14.14 -32.05
N VAL A 9 11.32 13.22 -32.36
CA VAL A 9 10.49 12.51 -31.38
C VAL A 9 11.34 11.60 -30.51
N LEU A 10 12.23 10.79 -31.10
CA LEU A 10 13.11 9.89 -30.35
C LEU A 10 14.02 10.66 -29.38
N ARG A 11 14.63 11.76 -29.83
CA ARG A 11 15.43 12.65 -28.95
C ARG A 11 14.62 13.31 -27.84
N ALA A 12 13.34 13.60 -28.08
CA ALA A 12 12.46 14.11 -27.03
C ALA A 12 12.21 13.04 -25.97
N LEU A 13 11.90 11.80 -26.39
CA LEU A 13 11.69 10.68 -25.46
C LEU A 13 12.95 10.30 -24.69
N GLU A 14 14.12 10.28 -25.32
CA GLU A 14 15.41 10.00 -24.68
C GLU A 14 15.77 11.00 -23.58
N ARG A 15 15.38 12.27 -23.75
CA ARG A 15 15.58 13.33 -22.75
C ARG A 15 14.48 13.38 -21.69
N GLY A 16 13.50 12.47 -21.73
CA GLY A 16 12.37 12.47 -20.81
C GLY A 16 11.37 13.61 -21.04
N ALA A 17 11.25 14.11 -22.28
CA ALA A 17 10.33 15.18 -22.66
C ALA A 17 9.18 14.65 -23.55
N PRO A 18 8.28 13.78 -23.04
CA PRO A 18 7.23 13.18 -23.86
C PRO A 18 6.18 14.20 -24.34
N ALA A 19 6.03 15.35 -23.67
CA ALA A 19 5.19 16.44 -24.16
C ALA A 19 5.68 16.97 -25.52
N GLU A 20 6.98 17.20 -25.68
CA GLU A 20 7.58 17.62 -26.95
C GLU A 20 7.38 16.56 -28.04
N ALA A 21 7.41 15.26 -27.68
CA ALA A 21 7.11 14.17 -28.59
C ALA A 21 5.65 14.23 -29.08
N PHE A 22 4.69 14.39 -28.17
CA PHE A 22 3.27 14.54 -28.54
C PHE A 22 3.02 15.78 -29.39
N GLU A 23 3.61 16.93 -29.06
CA GLU A 23 3.48 18.15 -29.87
C GLU A 23 3.98 17.93 -31.30
N ALA A 24 5.10 17.23 -31.48
CA ALA A 24 5.65 16.93 -32.79
C ALA A 24 4.76 15.96 -33.58
N LEU A 25 4.13 14.99 -32.92
CA LEU A 25 3.26 13.99 -33.54
C LEU A 25 1.81 14.49 -33.77
N ALA A 26 1.35 15.46 -32.99
CA ALA A 26 -0.04 15.93 -32.95
C ALA A 26 -0.65 16.27 -34.32
N PRO A 27 0.06 16.92 -35.27
CA PRO A 27 -0.49 17.22 -36.60
C PRO A 27 -0.93 15.99 -37.38
N ARG A 28 -0.36 14.82 -37.08
CA ARG A 28 -0.65 13.54 -37.74
C ARG A 28 -1.53 12.61 -36.90
N ARG A 29 -2.07 13.06 -35.75
CA ARG A 29 -2.90 12.22 -34.85
C ARG A 29 -4.12 11.60 -35.56
N ALA A 30 -4.63 12.22 -36.61
CA ALA A 30 -5.71 11.68 -37.42
C ALA A 30 -5.33 10.36 -38.13
N GLU A 31 -4.05 10.15 -38.40
CA GLU A 31 -3.48 9.00 -39.13
C GLU A 31 -3.13 7.81 -38.21
N LEU A 32 -3.44 7.87 -36.91
CA LEU A 32 -3.22 6.73 -36.02
C LEU A 32 -4.06 5.51 -36.45
N GLY A 33 -3.43 4.35 -36.48
CA GLY A 33 -3.98 3.09 -36.98
C GLY A 33 -3.79 2.87 -38.49
N THR A 34 -3.18 3.82 -39.21
CA THR A 34 -2.91 3.69 -40.65
C THR A 34 -1.43 3.86 -41.03
N ASP A 35 -0.63 4.61 -40.25
CA ASP A 35 0.83 4.73 -40.44
C ASP A 35 1.58 3.96 -39.33
N PRO A 36 2.15 2.77 -39.63
CA PRO A 36 2.85 1.94 -38.64
C PRO A 36 4.01 2.65 -37.93
N GLU A 37 4.70 3.56 -38.62
CA GLU A 37 5.84 4.25 -38.04
C GLU A 37 5.37 5.33 -37.04
N LEU A 38 4.27 6.01 -37.37
CA LEU A 38 3.60 6.93 -36.48
C LEU A 38 3.08 6.21 -35.23
N ASP A 39 2.38 5.09 -35.42
CA ASP A 39 1.79 4.28 -34.37
C ASP A 39 2.84 3.84 -33.34
N MET A 40 3.99 3.34 -33.80
CA MET A 40 5.08 2.93 -32.92
C MET A 40 5.67 4.09 -32.11
N LEU A 41 5.85 5.27 -32.72
CA LEU A 41 6.31 6.45 -31.98
C LEU A 41 5.27 6.94 -30.97
N TRP A 42 3.98 6.86 -31.32
CA TRP A 42 2.88 7.26 -30.45
C TRP A 42 2.78 6.36 -29.23
N LEU A 43 2.81 5.04 -29.42
CA LEU A 43 2.78 4.07 -28.32
C LEU A 43 3.97 4.22 -27.36
N ARG A 44 5.18 4.47 -27.89
CA ARG A 44 6.37 4.77 -27.07
C ARG A 44 6.23 6.08 -26.28
N ALA A 45 5.58 7.09 -26.86
CA ALA A 45 5.28 8.32 -26.13
C ALA A 45 4.27 8.07 -25.01
N LEU A 46 3.24 7.23 -25.26
CA LEU A 46 2.26 6.83 -24.25
C LEU A 46 2.89 6.10 -23.06
N GLU A 47 3.84 5.19 -23.32
CA GLU A 47 4.60 4.49 -22.28
C GLU A 47 5.34 5.46 -21.33
N ARG A 48 5.78 6.61 -21.85
CA ARG A 48 6.44 7.66 -21.07
C ARG A 48 5.47 8.64 -20.41
N THR A 49 4.16 8.47 -20.59
CA THR A 49 3.10 9.27 -19.97
C THR A 49 2.00 8.38 -19.37
N PRO A 50 2.32 7.56 -18.36
CA PRO A 50 1.38 6.57 -17.81
C PRO A 50 0.12 7.20 -17.19
N SER A 51 0.17 8.47 -16.79
CA SER A 51 -0.96 9.20 -16.21
C SER A 51 -1.84 9.93 -17.24
N ARG A 52 -1.59 9.77 -18.55
CA ARG A 52 -2.37 10.42 -19.61
C ARG A 52 -3.82 9.90 -19.60
N PRO A 53 -4.85 10.76 -19.41
CA PRO A 53 -6.24 10.29 -19.30
C PRO A 53 -6.77 9.58 -20.55
N THR A 54 -6.30 9.98 -21.74
CA THR A 54 -6.71 9.41 -23.03
C THR A 54 -5.86 8.22 -23.48
N LEU A 55 -4.97 7.69 -22.62
CA LEU A 55 -4.01 6.63 -23.00
C LEU A 55 -4.72 5.39 -23.55
N VAL A 56 -5.74 4.90 -22.86
CA VAL A 56 -6.49 3.70 -23.26
C VAL A 56 -7.22 3.92 -24.59
N GLU A 57 -7.86 5.09 -24.78
CA GLU A 57 -8.55 5.45 -26.02
C GLU A 57 -7.58 5.49 -27.21
N GLU A 58 -6.40 6.08 -27.01
CA GLU A 58 -5.39 6.22 -28.05
C GLU A 58 -4.74 4.88 -28.40
N VAL A 59 -4.49 4.02 -27.40
CA VAL A 59 -4.06 2.63 -27.65
C VAL A 59 -5.11 1.90 -28.48
N ARG A 60 -6.40 1.98 -28.12
CA ARG A 60 -7.48 1.34 -28.90
C ARG A 60 -7.54 1.87 -30.33
N LYS A 61 -7.35 3.17 -30.54
CA LYS A 61 -7.33 3.78 -31.87
C LYS A 61 -6.20 3.20 -32.74
N VAL A 62 -4.99 3.07 -32.21
CA VAL A 62 -3.87 2.45 -32.92
C VAL A 62 -4.17 0.98 -33.27
N LEU A 63 -4.69 0.22 -32.30
CA LEU A 63 -4.97 -1.21 -32.49
C LEU A 63 -6.18 -1.51 -33.39
N ALA A 64 -7.06 -0.53 -33.66
CA ALA A 64 -8.20 -0.70 -34.57
C ALA A 64 -7.81 -0.83 -36.06
N GLY A 65 -6.56 -0.53 -36.40
CA GLY A 65 -5.99 -0.74 -37.73
C GLY A 65 -5.62 -2.20 -38.01
N ALA A 66 -4.46 -2.42 -38.64
CA ALA A 66 -3.87 -3.73 -38.84
C ALA A 66 -2.56 -3.85 -38.02
N PRO A 67 -2.63 -3.97 -36.68
CA PRO A 67 -1.44 -3.93 -35.83
C PRO A 67 -0.57 -5.16 -36.06
N SER A 68 0.73 -4.95 -36.28
CA SER A 68 1.71 -6.04 -36.15
C SER A 68 1.90 -6.44 -34.68
N PRO A 69 2.45 -7.63 -34.39
CA PRO A 69 2.77 -8.05 -33.02
C PRO A 69 3.63 -7.02 -32.26
N ALA A 70 4.53 -6.32 -32.94
CA ALA A 70 5.34 -5.25 -32.34
C ALA A 70 4.51 -4.05 -31.85
N HIS A 71 3.42 -3.70 -32.54
CA HIS A 71 2.48 -2.68 -32.05
C HIS A 71 1.77 -3.16 -30.80
N VAL A 72 1.37 -4.43 -30.74
CA VAL A 72 0.71 -5.00 -29.56
C VAL A 72 1.65 -5.01 -28.37
N VAL A 73 2.91 -5.41 -28.55
CA VAL A 73 3.95 -5.34 -27.50
C VAL A 73 4.10 -3.91 -26.97
N ALA A 74 4.21 -2.91 -27.85
CA ALA A 74 4.34 -1.51 -27.43
C ALA A 74 3.06 -0.97 -26.76
N ALA A 75 1.88 -1.40 -27.21
CA ALA A 75 0.61 -1.09 -26.58
C ALA A 75 0.52 -1.67 -25.17
N CYS A 76 0.88 -2.96 -24.99
CA CYS A 76 0.92 -3.57 -23.67
C CYS A 76 1.92 -2.87 -22.74
N ALA A 77 3.09 -2.48 -23.24
CA ALA A 77 4.07 -1.74 -22.44
C ALA A 77 3.49 -0.41 -21.93
N ALA A 78 2.81 0.35 -22.79
CA ALA A 78 2.15 1.59 -22.40
C ALA A 78 1.02 1.38 -21.39
N LEU A 79 0.18 0.36 -21.60
CA LEU A 79 -0.91 0.01 -20.69
C LEU A 79 -0.38 -0.49 -19.34
N ASN A 80 0.68 -1.28 -19.33
CA ASN A 80 1.34 -1.75 -18.11
C ASN A 80 1.98 -0.59 -17.34
N ALA A 81 2.60 0.37 -18.02
CA ALA A 81 3.10 1.59 -17.39
C ALA A 81 1.97 2.37 -16.71
N ALA A 82 0.81 2.49 -17.37
CA ALA A 82 -0.37 3.12 -16.79
C ALA A 82 -0.91 2.34 -15.59
N ALA A 83 -0.96 1.01 -15.67
CA ALA A 83 -1.39 0.16 -14.56
C ALA A 83 -0.46 0.25 -13.35
N GLN A 84 0.85 0.34 -13.56
CA GLN A 84 1.85 0.49 -12.49
C GLN A 84 1.80 1.85 -11.78
N ALA A 85 1.11 2.85 -12.34
CA ALA A 85 0.87 4.11 -11.64
C ALA A 85 -0.18 3.98 -10.51
N PHE A 86 -0.96 2.90 -10.52
CA PHE A 86 -1.89 2.58 -9.44
C PHE A 86 -1.14 1.96 -8.25
N PRO A 87 -1.43 2.33 -7.00
CA PRO A 87 -0.74 1.76 -5.85
C PRO A 87 -0.89 0.24 -5.77
N PRO A 88 0.20 -0.52 -5.64
CA PRO A 88 0.18 -1.99 -5.70
C PRO A 88 -0.52 -2.68 -4.51
N ASP A 89 -0.69 -1.96 -3.40
CA ASP A 89 -1.39 -2.37 -2.18
C ASP A 89 -2.85 -1.94 -2.15
N ALA A 90 -3.32 -1.18 -3.16
CA ALA A 90 -4.74 -0.83 -3.30
C ALA A 90 -5.50 -1.93 -4.07
N PRO A 91 -6.81 -2.12 -3.79
CA PRO A 91 -7.64 -3.04 -4.56
C PRO A 91 -7.56 -2.70 -6.05
N PRO A 92 -7.18 -3.65 -6.91
CA PRO A 92 -7.05 -3.39 -8.33
C PRO A 92 -8.42 -3.08 -8.94
N PRO A 93 -8.49 -2.19 -9.95
CA PRO A 93 -9.74 -1.94 -10.65
C PRO A 93 -10.16 -3.18 -11.44
N GLU A 94 -11.46 -3.51 -11.44
CA GLU A 94 -12.00 -4.66 -12.19
C GLU A 94 -11.71 -4.58 -13.69
N ARG A 95 -11.75 -3.36 -14.25
CA ARG A 95 -11.42 -3.07 -15.64
C ARG A 95 -10.46 -1.91 -15.71
N GLY A 96 -9.44 -2.02 -16.56
CA GLY A 96 -8.48 -0.94 -16.76
C GLY A 96 -7.39 -1.29 -17.76
N PRO A 97 -6.29 -0.51 -17.76
CA PRO A 97 -5.16 -0.74 -18.64
C PRO A 97 -4.58 -2.15 -18.54
N ALA A 98 -4.47 -2.70 -17.32
CA ALA A 98 -3.96 -4.06 -17.09
C ALA A 98 -4.85 -5.12 -17.75
N THR A 99 -6.17 -5.08 -17.55
CA THR A 99 -7.12 -6.00 -18.18
C THR A 99 -6.99 -5.97 -19.70
N LEU A 100 -6.95 -4.77 -20.30
CA LEU A 100 -6.78 -4.62 -21.74
C LEU A 100 -5.44 -5.18 -22.23
N ALA A 101 -4.33 -4.92 -21.52
CA ALA A 101 -3.01 -5.44 -21.88
C ALA A 101 -2.98 -6.98 -21.85
N ALA A 102 -3.58 -7.59 -20.82
CA ALA A 102 -3.66 -9.04 -20.72
C ALA A 102 -4.47 -9.65 -21.89
N GLU A 103 -5.62 -9.05 -22.22
CA GLU A 103 -6.51 -9.50 -23.29
C GLU A 103 -5.86 -9.41 -24.68
N ILE A 104 -5.33 -8.24 -25.05
CA ILE A 104 -4.70 -8.07 -26.37
C ILE A 104 -3.45 -8.93 -26.52
N ALA A 105 -2.69 -9.15 -25.43
CA ALA A 105 -1.54 -10.02 -25.46
C ALA A 105 -1.94 -11.48 -25.70
N ALA A 106 -2.96 -11.99 -24.99
CA ALA A 106 -3.47 -13.35 -25.21
C ALA A 106 -4.01 -13.55 -26.62
N ALA A 107 -4.87 -12.66 -27.11
CA ALA A 107 -5.43 -12.76 -28.45
C ALA A 107 -4.33 -12.76 -29.53
N THR A 108 -3.27 -11.98 -29.33
CA THR A 108 -2.14 -11.93 -30.28
C THR A 108 -1.26 -13.18 -30.19
N LEU A 109 -1.03 -13.72 -28.99
CA LEU A 109 -0.31 -14.98 -28.79
C LEU A 109 -1.02 -16.16 -29.46
N GLU A 110 -2.35 -16.24 -29.35
CA GLU A 110 -3.16 -17.25 -30.03
C GLU A 110 -3.03 -17.16 -31.57
N GLN A 111 -3.00 -15.94 -32.11
CA GLN A 111 -2.85 -15.70 -33.55
C GLN A 111 -1.43 -15.98 -34.06
N LEU A 112 -0.41 -15.74 -33.24
CA LEU A 112 1.00 -15.99 -33.57
C LEU A 112 1.31 -17.48 -33.72
N GLY A 113 0.68 -18.35 -32.93
CA GLY A 113 1.01 -19.78 -32.87
C GLY A 113 2.49 -20.00 -32.54
N GLU A 114 3.16 -20.90 -33.26
CA GLU A 114 4.62 -21.13 -33.16
C GLU A 114 5.45 -20.10 -33.98
N GLY A 115 4.84 -18.99 -34.41
CA GLY A 115 5.50 -17.90 -35.14
C GLY A 115 6.52 -17.09 -34.32
N ASP A 116 6.80 -15.85 -34.76
CA ASP A 116 7.80 -14.91 -34.20
C ASP A 116 8.07 -15.07 -32.69
N ALA A 117 9.10 -15.87 -32.35
CA ALA A 117 9.38 -16.30 -30.99
C ALA A 117 9.79 -15.13 -30.08
N GLU A 118 10.44 -14.10 -30.65
CA GLU A 118 10.85 -12.91 -29.90
C GLU A 118 9.60 -12.08 -29.55
N ALA A 119 8.70 -11.83 -30.51
CA ALA A 119 7.45 -11.13 -30.24
C ALA A 119 6.60 -11.89 -29.21
N ALA A 120 6.51 -13.22 -29.32
CA ALA A 120 5.82 -14.06 -28.36
C ALA A 120 6.39 -13.89 -26.93
N ALA A 121 7.72 -13.88 -26.76
CA ALA A 121 8.32 -13.67 -25.46
C ALA A 121 7.97 -12.31 -24.84
N TYR A 122 8.00 -11.23 -25.65
CA TYR A 122 7.60 -9.90 -25.15
C TYR A 122 6.10 -9.79 -24.86
N LEU A 123 5.25 -10.53 -25.56
CA LEU A 123 3.83 -10.59 -25.26
C LEU A 123 3.58 -11.35 -23.94
N TRP A 124 4.28 -12.47 -23.71
CA TRP A 124 4.19 -13.23 -22.47
C TRP A 124 4.59 -12.41 -21.25
N ILE A 125 5.74 -11.73 -21.28
CA ILE A 125 6.18 -10.89 -20.14
C ILE A 125 5.21 -9.72 -19.89
N ASN A 126 4.68 -9.11 -20.94
CA ASN A 126 3.70 -8.03 -20.80
C ASN A 126 2.37 -8.55 -20.23
N ARG A 127 1.92 -9.73 -20.67
CA ARG A 127 0.75 -10.40 -20.12
C ARG A 127 0.96 -10.74 -18.65
N ALA A 128 2.13 -11.26 -18.27
CA ALA A 128 2.48 -11.56 -16.89
C ALA A 128 2.44 -10.32 -15.98
N ASN A 129 3.02 -9.21 -16.44
CA ASN A 129 2.97 -7.93 -15.73
C ASN A 129 1.54 -7.38 -15.58
N ALA A 130 0.72 -7.53 -16.62
CA ALA A 130 -0.68 -7.14 -16.60
C ALA A 130 -1.49 -7.98 -15.59
N LEU A 131 -1.36 -9.31 -15.66
CA LEU A 131 -2.04 -10.25 -14.74
C LEU A 131 -1.63 -9.99 -13.29
N ARG A 132 -0.34 -9.73 -13.02
CA ARG A 132 0.13 -9.33 -11.69
C ARG A 132 -0.59 -8.08 -11.17
N ALA A 133 -0.80 -7.08 -12.02
CA ALA A 133 -1.47 -5.83 -11.67
C ALA A 133 -2.99 -5.99 -11.49
N MET A 134 -3.60 -7.03 -12.07
CA MET A 134 -5.02 -7.35 -11.88
C MET A 134 -5.30 -7.99 -10.51
N GLY A 135 -4.28 -8.41 -9.77
CA GLY A 135 -4.41 -8.84 -8.37
C GLY A 135 -4.26 -10.35 -8.14
N PRO A 136 -4.45 -10.81 -6.88
CA PRO A 136 -4.13 -12.17 -6.45
C PRO A 136 -4.87 -13.29 -7.20
N GLU A 137 -6.10 -13.03 -7.67
CA GLU A 137 -6.91 -13.98 -8.45
C GLU A 137 -6.25 -14.41 -9.77
N HIS A 138 -5.26 -13.65 -10.24
CA HIS A 138 -4.54 -13.90 -11.50
C HIS A 138 -3.09 -14.36 -11.30
N ASP A 139 -2.68 -14.64 -10.05
CA ASP A 139 -1.29 -14.96 -9.72
C ASP A 139 -0.77 -16.20 -10.46
N GLU A 140 -1.57 -17.25 -10.60
CA GLU A 140 -1.14 -18.48 -11.27
C GLU A 140 -0.90 -18.25 -12.75
N ALA A 141 -1.86 -17.64 -13.44
CA ALA A 141 -1.71 -17.26 -14.84
C ALA A 141 -0.55 -16.28 -15.07
N ALA A 142 -0.29 -15.37 -14.11
CA ALA A 142 0.87 -14.48 -14.16
C ALA A 142 2.18 -15.27 -14.10
N ARG A 143 2.30 -16.25 -13.18
CA ARG A 143 3.48 -17.11 -13.04
C ARG A 143 3.72 -17.95 -14.29
N GLU A 144 2.68 -18.55 -14.85
CA GLU A 144 2.76 -19.30 -16.12
C GLU A 144 3.29 -18.40 -17.25
N ALA A 145 2.75 -17.19 -17.39
CA ALA A 145 3.19 -16.23 -18.40
C ALA A 145 4.65 -15.76 -18.17
N TYR A 146 5.10 -15.58 -16.92
CA TYR A 146 6.52 -15.32 -16.63
C TYR A 146 7.39 -16.52 -17.02
N ALA A 147 6.95 -17.75 -16.74
CA ALA A 147 7.68 -18.96 -17.09
C ALA A 147 7.86 -19.10 -18.61
N GLU A 148 6.80 -18.89 -19.39
CA GLU A 148 6.85 -18.89 -20.86
C GLU A 148 7.85 -17.86 -21.41
N ALA A 149 7.87 -16.63 -20.86
CA ALA A 149 8.83 -15.62 -21.26
C ALA A 149 10.27 -16.03 -20.89
N LEU A 150 10.49 -16.47 -19.65
CA LEU A 150 11.81 -16.82 -19.13
C LEU A 150 12.38 -18.11 -19.70
N GLU A 151 11.55 -19.06 -20.17
CA GLU A 151 12.00 -20.25 -20.89
C GLU A 151 12.65 -19.86 -22.23
N ARG A 152 12.08 -18.87 -22.92
CA ARG A 152 12.62 -18.34 -24.19
C ARG A 152 13.86 -17.47 -23.98
N HIS A 153 13.86 -16.64 -22.94
CA HIS A 153 14.96 -15.72 -22.66
C HIS A 153 15.37 -15.72 -21.18
N PRO A 154 16.05 -16.79 -20.72
CA PRO A 154 16.46 -16.91 -19.33
C PRO A 154 17.52 -15.88 -18.92
N GLU A 155 18.16 -15.20 -19.87
CA GLU A 155 19.17 -14.16 -19.66
C GLU A 155 18.60 -12.77 -19.31
N LYS A 156 17.29 -12.54 -19.53
CA LYS A 156 16.65 -11.24 -19.29
C LYS A 156 16.49 -10.97 -17.81
N GLY A 157 17.51 -10.35 -17.20
CA GLY A 157 17.54 -10.04 -15.77
C GLY A 157 16.35 -9.19 -15.28
N GLY A 158 15.84 -8.28 -16.12
CA GLY A 158 14.66 -7.48 -15.79
C GLY A 158 13.38 -8.32 -15.61
N TRP A 159 13.26 -9.45 -16.29
CA TRP A 159 12.08 -10.31 -16.19
C TRP A 159 12.11 -11.15 -14.90
N TRP A 160 13.30 -11.57 -14.46
CA TRP A 160 13.48 -12.13 -13.12
C TRP A 160 13.13 -11.13 -12.03
N PHE A 161 13.49 -9.85 -12.21
CA PHE A 161 13.10 -8.79 -11.28
C PHE A 161 11.58 -8.63 -11.20
N ASP A 162 10.88 -8.56 -12.34
CA ASP A 162 9.41 -8.43 -12.39
C ASP A 162 8.70 -9.63 -11.73
N LEU A 163 9.19 -10.87 -11.96
CA LEU A 163 8.69 -12.06 -11.27
C LEU A 163 8.97 -12.00 -9.75
N GLY A 164 10.13 -11.50 -9.34
CA GLY A 164 10.44 -11.27 -7.93
C GLY A 164 9.47 -10.28 -7.28
N VAL A 165 9.07 -9.23 -8.00
CA VAL A 165 8.04 -8.27 -7.55
C VAL A 165 6.69 -8.96 -7.37
N LEU A 166 6.28 -9.89 -8.24
CA LEU A 166 5.08 -10.71 -8.03
C LEU A 166 5.15 -11.47 -6.71
N HIS A 167 6.25 -12.17 -6.43
CA HIS A 167 6.40 -12.97 -5.22
C HIS A 167 6.45 -12.11 -3.95
N LYS A 168 7.15 -10.97 -3.99
CA LYS A 168 7.22 -9.99 -2.90
C LYS A 168 5.84 -9.53 -2.45
N TRP A 169 4.99 -9.08 -3.38
CA TRP A 169 3.64 -8.57 -3.09
C TRP A 169 2.65 -9.64 -2.59
N ARG A 170 3.11 -10.87 -2.43
CA ARG A 170 2.33 -12.03 -2.04
C ARG A 170 2.95 -12.79 -0.87
N GLY A 171 3.96 -12.21 -0.21
CA GLY A 171 4.63 -12.82 0.93
C GLY A 171 5.43 -14.09 0.60
N ARG A 172 5.70 -14.37 -0.68
CA ARG A 172 6.48 -15.55 -1.11
C ARG A 172 7.96 -15.21 -1.10
N TRP A 173 8.50 -15.03 0.10
CA TRP A 173 9.80 -14.38 0.30
C TRP A 173 10.98 -15.19 -0.22
N GLN A 174 10.92 -16.52 -0.15
CA GLN A 174 12.00 -17.36 -0.68
C GLN A 174 12.07 -17.23 -2.21
N GLU A 175 10.93 -17.32 -2.90
CA GLU A 175 10.86 -17.14 -4.35
C GLU A 175 11.21 -15.70 -4.76
N ALA A 176 10.83 -14.70 -3.97
CA ALA A 176 11.22 -13.31 -4.20
C ALA A 176 12.74 -13.12 -4.10
N LEU A 177 13.39 -13.70 -3.08
CA LEU A 177 14.84 -13.67 -2.91
C LEU A 177 15.54 -14.39 -4.07
N ASP A 178 15.10 -15.60 -4.42
CA ASP A 178 15.67 -16.38 -5.52
C ASP A 178 15.61 -15.61 -6.85
N CYS A 179 14.47 -14.97 -7.13
CA CYS A 179 14.29 -14.13 -8.31
C CYS A 179 15.20 -12.89 -8.28
N ALA A 180 15.30 -12.22 -7.13
CA ALA A 180 16.18 -11.05 -6.99
C ALA A 180 17.66 -11.42 -7.17
N LEU A 181 18.12 -12.57 -6.67
CA LEU A 181 19.48 -13.06 -6.88
C LEU A 181 19.73 -13.46 -8.34
N ARG A 182 18.75 -14.08 -9.01
CA ARG A 182 18.83 -14.35 -10.46
C ARG A 182 18.90 -13.05 -11.28
N ALA A 183 18.13 -12.03 -10.90
CA ALA A 183 18.21 -10.70 -11.50
C ALA A 183 19.59 -10.06 -11.27
N ARG A 184 20.11 -10.11 -10.03
CA ARG A 184 21.45 -9.60 -9.67
C ARG A 184 22.54 -10.23 -10.51
N ALA A 185 22.50 -11.55 -10.70
CA ALA A 185 23.49 -12.28 -11.51
C ALA A 185 23.55 -11.83 -12.98
N ARG A 186 22.48 -11.18 -13.49
CA ARG A 186 22.36 -10.73 -14.90
C ARG A 186 22.50 -9.23 -15.06
N LEU A 187 21.99 -8.47 -14.10
CA LEU A 187 21.95 -7.00 -14.13
C LEU A 187 23.08 -6.35 -13.32
N GLY A 188 23.77 -7.13 -12.50
CA GLY A 188 24.73 -6.64 -11.50
C GLY A 188 24.04 -6.01 -10.29
N ASP A 189 24.82 -5.21 -9.56
CA ASP A 189 24.46 -4.59 -8.29
C ASP A 189 23.62 -3.32 -8.46
N GLN A 190 22.54 -3.44 -9.23
CA GLN A 190 21.58 -2.35 -9.38
C GLN A 190 20.82 -2.13 -8.07
N ARG A 191 20.62 -0.85 -7.71
CA ARG A 191 20.00 -0.46 -6.43
C ARG A 191 18.65 -1.15 -6.18
N ALA A 192 17.76 -1.16 -7.17
CA ALA A 192 16.43 -1.76 -7.04
C ALA A 192 16.50 -3.28 -6.80
N VAL A 193 17.43 -3.98 -7.48
CA VAL A 193 17.61 -5.42 -7.35
C VAL A 193 18.12 -5.78 -5.95
N LEU A 194 19.19 -5.11 -5.51
CA LEU A 194 19.75 -5.34 -4.17
C LEU A 194 18.76 -4.99 -3.06
N TRP A 195 17.97 -3.92 -3.24
CA TRP A 195 16.94 -3.55 -2.26
C TRP A 195 15.90 -4.65 -2.09
N ASN A 196 15.36 -5.19 -3.20
CA ASN A 196 14.36 -6.25 -3.12
C ASN A 196 14.95 -7.56 -2.56
N ALA A 197 16.22 -7.86 -2.87
CA ALA A 197 16.92 -9.00 -2.27
C ALA A 197 17.09 -8.83 -0.75
N ALA A 198 17.56 -7.66 -0.30
CA ALA A 198 17.79 -7.38 1.12
C ALA A 198 16.48 -7.38 1.92
N LEU A 199 15.41 -6.83 1.34
CA LEU A 199 14.05 -6.85 1.89
C LEU A 199 13.54 -8.30 2.04
N ALA A 200 13.65 -9.13 0.99
CA ALA A 200 13.22 -10.53 1.04
C ALA A 200 14.03 -11.35 2.06
N ALA A 201 15.35 -11.15 2.13
CA ALA A 201 16.19 -11.78 3.15
C ALA A 201 15.81 -11.33 4.57
N THR A 202 15.42 -10.07 4.75
CA THR A 202 14.91 -9.55 6.03
C THR A 202 13.59 -10.24 6.40
N ALA A 203 12.65 -10.38 5.46
CA ALA A 203 11.40 -11.08 5.70
C ALA A 203 11.59 -12.55 6.11
N LEU A 204 12.58 -13.23 5.53
CA LEU A 204 12.95 -14.61 5.86
C LEU A 204 13.71 -14.76 7.20
N GLY A 205 14.05 -13.66 7.88
CA GLY A 205 14.91 -13.69 9.06
C GLY A 205 16.38 -14.03 8.78
N GLN A 206 16.81 -13.99 7.51
CA GLN A 206 18.19 -14.24 7.08
C GLN A 206 19.04 -12.97 7.24
N GLY A 207 19.24 -12.55 8.49
CA GLY A 207 19.77 -11.22 8.76
C GLY A 207 21.24 -11.02 8.35
N ASP A 208 22.06 -12.07 8.32
CA ASP A 208 23.43 -12.03 7.80
C ASP A 208 23.46 -11.75 6.29
N VAL A 209 22.59 -12.43 5.53
CA VAL A 209 22.39 -12.20 4.09
C VAL A 209 21.85 -10.78 3.87
N ALA A 210 20.83 -10.38 4.61
CA ALA A 210 20.23 -9.04 4.51
C ALA A 210 21.27 -7.93 4.80
N ALA A 211 22.04 -8.05 5.89
CA ALA A 211 23.08 -7.08 6.24
C ALA A 211 24.20 -7.03 5.19
N GLY A 212 24.55 -8.16 4.56
CA GLY A 212 25.45 -8.20 3.42
C GLY A 212 24.92 -7.39 2.23
N LEU A 213 23.67 -7.63 1.84
CA LEU A 213 23.04 -6.94 0.72
C LEU A 213 22.84 -5.43 0.99
N TRP A 214 22.57 -5.04 2.23
CA TRP A 214 22.57 -3.62 2.61
C TRP A 214 23.95 -2.98 2.50
N ARG A 215 25.03 -3.69 2.86
CA ARG A 215 26.40 -3.20 2.68
C ARG A 215 26.79 -3.09 1.21
N ASP A 216 26.34 -4.02 0.36
CA ASP A 216 26.51 -3.93 -1.09
C ASP A 216 25.80 -2.68 -1.67
N LEU A 217 24.75 -2.19 -1.02
CA LEU A 217 24.07 -0.93 -1.31
C LEU A 217 24.76 0.33 -0.72
N GLY A 218 25.87 0.16 0.00
CA GLY A 218 26.55 1.24 0.71
C GLY A 218 25.86 1.65 2.02
N ILE A 219 24.96 0.83 2.56
CA ILE A 219 24.29 1.06 3.84
C ILE A 219 25.02 0.26 4.92
N GLU A 220 25.52 0.95 5.95
CA GLU A 220 26.22 0.33 7.07
C GLU A 220 25.26 -0.43 7.99
N ALA A 221 24.93 -1.66 7.60
CA ALA A 221 24.13 -2.58 8.39
C ALA A 221 25.02 -3.51 9.23
N ARG A 222 24.71 -3.60 10.53
CA ARG A 222 25.27 -4.59 11.46
C ARG A 222 24.19 -5.58 11.89
N LEU A 223 24.56 -6.65 12.59
CA LEU A 223 23.60 -7.57 13.19
C LEU A 223 23.24 -7.11 14.60
N SER A 224 21.95 -7.17 14.92
CA SER A 224 21.46 -7.09 16.29
C SER A 224 21.71 -8.40 17.04
N GLU A 225 21.49 -8.41 18.35
CA GLU A 225 21.57 -9.63 19.17
C GLU A 225 20.57 -10.70 18.70
N GLY A 226 19.40 -10.28 18.20
CA GLY A 226 18.40 -11.15 17.60
C GLY A 226 18.73 -11.60 16.16
N GLY A 227 19.93 -11.33 15.65
CA GLY A 227 20.38 -11.76 14.32
C GLY A 227 19.79 -10.97 13.15
N MET A 228 18.94 -9.97 13.40
CA MET A 228 18.33 -9.12 12.37
C MET A 228 19.21 -7.90 12.04
N PRO A 229 19.13 -7.35 10.81
CA PRO A 229 19.94 -6.20 10.42
C PRO A 229 19.52 -4.95 11.20
N ILE A 230 20.50 -4.18 11.68
CA ILE A 230 20.29 -2.89 12.32
C ILE A 230 21.17 -1.82 11.64
N VAL A 231 20.56 -0.66 11.38
CA VAL A 231 21.18 0.52 10.79
C VAL A 231 20.91 1.71 11.71
N GLU A 232 21.94 2.48 12.00
CA GLU A 232 21.83 3.62 12.92
C GLU A 232 21.28 4.87 12.22
N GLY A 233 20.55 5.70 12.96
CA GLY A 233 20.09 7.01 12.49
C GLY A 233 19.01 6.97 11.41
N VAL A 234 18.29 5.85 11.24
CA VAL A 234 17.15 5.79 10.33
C VAL A 234 15.98 6.57 10.96
N PRO A 235 15.45 7.62 10.32
CA PRO A 235 14.36 8.41 10.87
C PRO A 235 13.06 7.62 10.89
N GLU A 236 12.14 8.01 11.78
CA GLU A 236 10.78 7.45 11.82
C GLU A 236 10.09 7.55 10.46
N VAL A 237 9.39 6.48 10.08
CA VAL A 237 8.68 6.40 8.81
C VAL A 237 7.19 6.24 9.03
N ARG A 238 6.41 6.62 8.03
CA ARG A 238 4.97 6.38 7.99
C ARG A 238 4.69 5.17 7.12
N VAL A 239 4.06 4.16 7.72
CA VAL A 239 3.61 2.95 7.02
C VAL A 239 2.09 2.97 6.99
N ARG A 240 1.49 2.71 5.84
CA ARG A 240 0.05 2.51 5.74
C ARG A 240 -0.30 1.03 5.74
N ALA A 241 -1.36 0.69 6.44
CA ALA A 241 -1.92 -0.65 6.50
C ALA A 241 -3.41 -0.61 6.11
N PRO A 242 -3.92 -1.67 5.44
CA PRO A 242 -5.35 -1.76 5.17
C PRO A 242 -6.12 -1.75 6.49
N SER A 243 -7.29 -1.10 6.49
CA SER A 243 -8.14 -0.97 7.67
C SER A 243 -9.60 -1.01 7.26
N VAL A 244 -10.45 -1.49 8.17
CA VAL A 244 -11.91 -1.40 8.05
C VAL A 244 -12.48 -0.47 9.11
N ALA A 245 -13.77 -0.18 9.06
CA ALA A 245 -14.42 0.61 10.11
C ALA A 245 -14.23 -0.09 11.47
N SER A 246 -13.86 0.65 12.50
CA SER A 246 -13.64 0.09 13.84
C SER A 246 -14.93 -0.44 14.49
N GLY A 247 -16.10 0.01 14.01
CA GLY A 247 -17.38 -0.18 14.68
C GLY A 247 -17.52 0.61 15.99
N HIS A 248 -16.52 1.43 16.32
CA HIS A 248 -16.47 2.26 17.52
C HIS A 248 -16.51 3.74 17.14
N GLY A 249 -17.13 4.53 18.02
CA GLY A 249 -17.19 5.97 17.90
C GLY A 249 -18.43 6.50 17.18
N VAL A 250 -18.50 7.82 17.12
CA VAL A 250 -19.68 8.60 16.68
C VAL A 250 -19.47 9.30 15.35
N LEU A 251 -18.24 9.27 14.82
CA LEU A 251 -17.92 9.85 13.52
C LEU A 251 -18.05 8.78 12.43
N PRO A 252 -18.54 9.14 11.24
CA PRO A 252 -18.60 8.21 10.13
C PRO A 252 -17.18 7.80 9.71
N GLU A 253 -16.97 6.50 9.54
CA GLU A 253 -15.73 5.93 9.00
C GLU A 253 -16.06 5.23 7.67
N PRO A 254 -15.22 5.38 6.62
CA PRO A 254 -15.38 4.59 5.40
C PRO A 254 -15.21 3.10 5.73
N GLU A 255 -16.01 2.21 5.13
CA GLU A 255 -15.97 0.77 5.43
C GLU A 255 -14.59 0.15 5.19
N ARG A 256 -13.89 0.58 4.14
CA ARG A 256 -12.53 0.14 3.80
C ARG A 256 -11.65 1.35 3.52
N SER A 257 -10.46 1.39 4.10
CA SER A 257 -9.50 2.47 3.91
C SER A 257 -8.08 2.01 4.27
N PHE A 258 -7.17 2.97 4.41
CA PHE A 258 -5.84 2.76 4.97
C PHE A 258 -5.68 3.59 6.23
N GLU A 259 -5.06 3.01 7.25
CA GLU A 259 -4.58 3.75 8.41
C GLU A 259 -3.07 3.97 8.28
N VAL A 260 -2.60 5.17 8.62
CA VAL A 260 -1.17 5.52 8.58
C VAL A 260 -0.62 5.48 9.99
N LEU A 261 0.38 4.63 10.19
CA LEU A 261 1.04 4.36 11.46
C LEU A 261 2.49 4.85 11.39
N TRP A 262 3.01 5.32 12.51
CA TRP A 262 4.43 5.62 12.69
C TRP A 262 5.19 4.37 13.07
N VAL A 263 6.36 4.20 12.46
CA VAL A 263 7.27 3.08 12.70
C VAL A 263 8.64 3.64 13.01
N ALA A 264 9.25 3.15 14.08
CA ALA A 264 10.65 3.36 14.43
C ALA A 264 11.51 2.28 13.74
N PRO A 265 12.27 2.63 12.70
CA PRO A 265 13.00 1.64 11.93
C PRO A 265 14.19 1.09 12.70
N THR A 266 14.42 -0.21 12.55
CA THR A 266 15.68 -0.86 12.92
C THR A 266 16.58 -1.00 11.69
N SER A 267 16.00 -1.09 10.49
CA SER A 267 16.72 -1.16 9.21
C SER A 267 15.97 -0.35 8.13
N PRO A 268 16.45 -0.28 6.87
CA PRO A 268 15.78 0.46 5.80
C PRO A 268 14.36 -0.01 5.46
N CYS A 269 13.97 -1.23 5.84
CA CYS A 269 12.67 -1.81 5.45
C CYS A 269 11.91 -2.53 6.58
N HIS A 270 12.44 -2.55 7.81
CA HIS A 270 11.72 -3.13 8.96
C HIS A 270 11.98 -2.35 10.26
N GLY A 271 11.05 -2.47 11.21
CA GLY A 271 11.03 -1.66 12.43
C GLY A 271 9.81 -1.93 13.30
N VAL A 272 9.72 -1.21 14.42
CA VAL A 272 8.67 -1.36 15.44
C VAL A 272 7.60 -0.29 15.24
N VAL A 273 6.33 -0.68 15.25
CA VAL A 273 5.21 0.27 15.21
C VAL A 273 5.14 1.04 16.53
N ILE A 274 5.19 2.37 16.45
CA ILE A 274 5.23 3.31 17.60
C ILE A 274 4.04 4.28 17.60
N SER A 275 2.96 3.93 16.91
CA SER A 275 1.66 4.57 17.08
C SER A 275 0.58 3.51 17.03
N PRO A 276 -0.41 3.53 17.94
CA PRO A 276 -1.46 2.54 17.91
C PRO A 276 -2.40 2.73 16.73
N SER A 277 -3.01 1.64 16.27
CA SER A 277 -4.14 1.71 15.33
C SER A 277 -5.43 2.11 16.04
N PHE A 278 -6.22 2.98 15.43
CA PHE A 278 -7.54 3.37 15.94
C PHE A 278 -8.66 2.65 15.22
N ARG A 279 -8.44 2.32 13.96
CA ARG A 279 -9.36 1.50 13.17
C ARG A 279 -9.18 0.03 13.49
N ASP A 280 -10.01 -0.81 12.86
CA ASP A 280 -9.72 -2.23 12.82
C ASP A 280 -8.67 -2.48 11.73
N CYS A 281 -7.45 -2.80 12.17
CA CYS A 281 -6.24 -2.88 11.38
C CYS A 281 -5.47 -4.14 11.79
N PRO A 282 -4.85 -4.88 10.84
CA PRO A 282 -4.06 -6.06 11.18
C PRO A 282 -2.79 -5.72 11.99
N VAL A 283 -2.38 -4.45 12.03
CA VAL A 283 -1.18 -3.97 12.69
C VAL A 283 -1.55 -3.04 13.85
N ASP A 284 -0.77 -3.09 14.92
CA ASP A 284 -0.90 -2.23 16.08
C ASP A 284 0.46 -1.95 16.76
N TRP A 285 0.43 -1.12 17.80
CA TRP A 285 1.60 -0.73 18.60
C TRP A 285 2.48 -1.92 18.98
N GLY A 286 3.79 -1.84 18.75
CA GLY A 286 4.78 -2.83 19.20
C GLY A 286 5.01 -3.97 18.21
N ASP A 287 4.15 -4.11 17.20
CA ASP A 287 4.38 -5.05 16.10
C ASP A 287 5.67 -4.68 15.35
N VAL A 288 6.44 -5.70 14.98
CA VAL A 288 7.59 -5.54 14.08
C VAL A 288 7.10 -5.78 12.66
N VAL A 289 7.22 -4.77 11.82
CA VAL A 289 6.66 -4.78 10.47
C VAL A 289 7.72 -4.62 9.40
N LEU A 290 7.41 -5.12 8.21
CA LEU A 290 8.14 -4.96 6.97
C LEU A 290 7.33 -4.04 6.03
N TRP A 291 8.00 -3.12 5.33
CA TRP A 291 7.37 -2.23 4.35
C TRP A 291 8.15 -2.16 3.04
N ASP A 292 7.49 -1.74 1.97
CA ASP A 292 8.13 -1.55 0.67
C ASP A 292 8.97 -0.27 0.63
N GLY A 293 10.08 -0.27 -0.11
CA GLY A 293 10.92 0.92 -0.27
C GLY A 293 10.37 1.98 -1.21
N ALA A 294 9.36 1.65 -2.03
CA ALA A 294 8.68 2.58 -2.91
C ALA A 294 7.46 3.19 -2.20
N PRO A 295 7.44 4.51 -1.94
CA PRO A 295 6.34 5.12 -1.24
C PRO A 295 5.15 5.37 -2.17
N VAL A 296 3.95 5.28 -1.60
CA VAL A 296 2.65 5.55 -2.26
C VAL A 296 2.22 7.02 -2.15
N SER A 297 2.89 7.79 -1.31
CA SER A 297 2.80 9.24 -1.18
C SER A 297 4.23 9.78 -1.04
N GLN A 298 4.58 10.90 -1.68
CA GLN A 298 5.96 11.41 -1.69
C GLN A 298 6.22 12.49 -0.63
N ASP A 299 5.24 13.37 -0.37
CA ASP A 299 5.39 14.50 0.54
C ASP A 299 4.18 14.62 1.49
N PRO A 300 4.31 14.17 2.76
CA PRO A 300 5.47 13.49 3.33
C PRO A 300 5.40 11.98 3.00
N PRO A 301 6.53 11.23 2.90
CA PRO A 301 6.55 9.88 2.34
C PRO A 301 5.74 8.84 3.13
N VAL A 302 4.93 8.01 2.47
CA VAL A 302 4.17 6.92 3.11
C VAL A 302 4.44 5.61 2.40
N PHE A 303 4.80 4.57 3.14
CA PHE A 303 5.18 3.27 2.61
C PHE A 303 4.07 2.24 2.83
N PRO A 304 3.86 1.31 1.88
CA PRO A 304 2.88 0.24 2.05
C PRO A 304 3.43 -0.85 2.96
N LEU A 305 2.61 -1.32 3.90
CA LEU A 305 2.88 -2.51 4.71
C LEU A 305 2.99 -3.74 3.80
N LEU A 306 3.98 -4.58 4.08
CA LEU A 306 4.17 -5.86 3.40
C LEU A 306 3.88 -7.05 4.31
N GLU A 307 4.38 -7.03 5.55
CA GLU A 307 4.22 -8.15 6.49
C GLU A 307 4.41 -7.74 7.95
N ILE A 308 3.79 -8.51 8.84
CA ILE A 308 4.04 -8.49 10.28
C ILE A 308 5.07 -9.58 10.58
N LEU A 309 6.31 -9.19 10.83
CA LEU A 309 7.40 -10.13 11.12
C LEU A 309 7.28 -10.71 12.54
N ARG A 310 6.72 -9.92 13.48
CA ARG A 310 6.48 -10.33 14.85
C ARG A 310 5.35 -9.50 15.45
N GLU A 311 4.37 -10.15 16.05
CA GLU A 311 3.36 -9.47 16.86
C GLU A 311 4.01 -8.88 18.12
N GLY A 312 3.59 -7.69 18.52
CA GLY A 312 3.90 -7.12 19.82
C GLY A 312 3.16 -7.86 20.93
N ASP A 313 3.78 -7.94 22.10
CA ASP A 313 3.24 -8.63 23.27
C ASP A 313 2.49 -7.67 24.22
N GLU A 314 2.48 -6.37 23.92
CA GLU A 314 1.90 -5.34 24.74
C GLU A 314 0.39 -5.52 24.92
N HIS A 315 -0.09 -5.13 26.09
CA HIS A 315 -1.51 -4.97 26.32
C HIS A 315 -1.99 -3.64 25.74
N ARG A 316 -3.02 -3.74 24.90
CA ARG A 316 -3.61 -2.65 24.14
C ARG A 316 -5.07 -2.55 24.56
N PHE A 317 -5.49 -1.42 25.12
CA PHE A 317 -6.85 -1.23 25.62
C PHE A 317 -7.48 0.01 25.01
N ARG A 318 -8.55 -0.16 24.23
CA ARG A 318 -9.30 0.98 23.69
C ARG A 318 -10.05 1.72 24.79
N PHE A 319 -10.08 3.05 24.71
CA PHE A 319 -10.85 3.90 25.60
C PHE A 319 -11.60 5.01 24.86
N VAL A 320 -12.67 5.51 25.49
CA VAL A 320 -13.30 6.79 25.15
C VAL A 320 -13.23 7.70 26.37
N ALA A 321 -12.91 8.97 26.14
CA ALA A 321 -12.81 9.99 27.17
C ALA A 321 -13.59 11.25 26.78
N LEU A 322 -14.30 11.81 27.74
CA LEU A 322 -14.75 13.20 27.73
C LEU A 322 -13.91 13.93 28.78
N ALA A 323 -12.96 14.73 28.32
CA ALA A 323 -11.86 15.23 29.13
C ALA A 323 -11.44 16.63 28.69
N LYS A 324 -10.70 17.33 29.56
CA LYS A 324 -9.93 18.50 29.11
C LYS A 324 -8.68 18.06 28.36
N ARG A 325 -8.20 18.90 27.44
CA ARG A 325 -6.93 18.67 26.75
C ARG A 325 -5.80 18.48 27.77
N GLY A 326 -5.04 17.39 27.66
CA GLY A 326 -3.97 17.05 28.60
C GLY A 326 -4.40 16.22 29.82
N ASP A 327 -5.69 15.98 30.07
CA ASP A 327 -6.13 15.23 31.25
C ASP A 327 -5.84 13.72 31.14
N VAL A 328 -5.80 13.17 29.93
CA VAL A 328 -5.46 11.76 29.69
C VAL A 328 -3.98 11.52 30.04
N GLU A 329 -3.10 12.42 29.63
CA GLU A 329 -1.67 12.38 29.88
C GLU A 329 -1.37 12.42 31.39
N LYS A 330 -2.14 13.20 32.16
CA LYS A 330 -2.05 13.23 33.63
C LYS A 330 -2.46 11.91 34.29
N ILE A 331 -3.34 11.11 33.68
CA ILE A 331 -3.60 9.76 34.18
C ILE A 331 -2.37 8.90 34.04
N VAL A 332 -1.71 8.94 32.88
CA VAL A 332 -0.55 8.10 32.57
C VAL A 332 0.58 8.29 33.59
N GLU A 333 0.82 9.53 34.03
CA GLU A 333 1.81 9.86 35.09
C GLU A 333 1.61 9.10 36.41
N ARG A 334 0.39 8.59 36.66
CA ARG A 334 0.02 7.84 37.87
C ARG A 334 -0.04 6.32 37.65
N LEU A 335 0.16 5.84 36.42
CA LEU A 335 0.11 4.43 36.07
C LEU A 335 1.47 3.75 36.29
N PRO A 336 1.55 2.40 36.23
CA PRO A 336 2.82 1.68 36.24
C PRO A 336 3.80 2.16 35.16
N GLU A 337 5.08 1.96 35.42
CA GLU A 337 6.15 2.29 34.47
C GLU A 337 5.96 1.59 33.11
N GLY A 338 6.28 2.29 32.03
CA GLY A 338 6.13 1.80 30.66
C GLY A 338 4.72 1.89 30.08
N VAL A 339 3.72 2.25 30.88
CA VAL A 339 2.37 2.50 30.38
C VAL A 339 2.30 3.83 29.63
N GLN A 340 1.64 3.84 28.49
CA GLN A 340 1.44 5.02 27.65
C GLN A 340 -0.04 5.13 27.24
N ALA A 341 -0.50 6.36 26.97
CA ALA A 341 -1.83 6.58 26.40
C ALA A 341 -1.71 7.46 25.16
N PHE A 342 -2.51 7.10 24.16
CA PHE A 342 -2.65 7.85 22.92
C PHE A 342 -4.10 8.29 22.84
N ALA A 343 -4.33 9.60 22.95
CA ALA A 343 -5.66 10.19 22.80
C ALA A 343 -5.75 10.90 21.45
N HIS A 344 -6.82 10.62 20.72
CA HIS A 344 -7.18 11.28 19.47
C HIS A 344 -8.46 12.09 19.71
N PRO A 345 -8.33 13.41 19.99
CA PRO A 345 -9.49 14.29 20.14
C PRO A 345 -10.27 14.38 18.83
N VAL A 346 -11.59 14.31 18.92
CA VAL A 346 -12.50 14.35 17.77
C VAL A 346 -13.51 15.49 17.92
N GLY A 347 -13.91 16.06 16.78
CA GLY A 347 -14.89 17.15 16.74
C GLY A 347 -14.31 18.50 17.18
N VAL A 348 -15.07 19.25 17.98
CA VAL A 348 -14.74 20.60 18.46
C VAL A 348 -14.63 20.64 19.98
N GLU A 349 -13.74 21.49 20.47
CA GLU A 349 -13.58 21.78 21.89
C GLU A 349 -14.65 22.78 22.35
N LYS A 350 -15.34 22.50 23.46
CA LYS A 350 -16.26 23.46 24.11
C LYS A 350 -16.05 23.47 25.62
N ASP A 351 -15.98 24.66 26.20
CA ASP A 351 -15.71 24.87 27.62
C ASP A 351 -14.44 24.15 28.13
N GLY A 352 -13.48 23.92 27.23
CA GLY A 352 -12.25 23.15 27.47
C GLY A 352 -12.41 21.63 27.40
N ASP A 353 -13.64 21.11 27.25
CA ASP A 353 -13.92 19.69 27.10
C ASP A 353 -13.84 19.26 25.64
N VAL A 354 -13.29 18.07 25.41
CA VAL A 354 -13.25 17.40 24.11
C VAL A 354 -13.59 15.92 24.27
N LEU A 355 -14.23 15.34 23.25
CA LEU A 355 -14.37 13.90 23.13
C LEU A 355 -13.09 13.35 22.52
N ALA A 356 -12.50 12.32 23.11
CA ALA A 356 -11.32 11.65 22.57
C ALA A 356 -11.53 10.14 22.56
N TYR A 357 -11.17 9.50 21.46
CA TYR A 357 -10.95 8.06 21.41
C TYR A 357 -9.48 7.79 21.59
N GLY A 358 -9.15 6.67 22.22
CA GLY A 358 -7.78 6.45 22.64
C GLY A 358 -7.41 4.99 22.80
N LYS A 359 -6.10 4.76 22.95
CA LYS A 359 -5.56 3.48 23.34
C LYS A 359 -4.57 3.63 24.48
N LEU A 360 -4.77 2.84 25.54
CA LEU A 360 -3.78 2.65 26.59
C LEU A 360 -2.91 1.44 26.20
N VAL A 361 -1.61 1.65 26.14
CA VAL A 361 -0.61 0.61 25.86
C VAL A 361 0.15 0.33 27.14
N ALA A 362 0.26 -0.93 27.53
CA ALA A 362 0.99 -1.35 28.72
C ALA A 362 1.93 -2.53 28.40
N PRO A 363 3.12 -2.61 29.04
CA PRO A 363 4.04 -3.73 28.84
C PRO A 363 3.38 -5.08 29.13
N ALA A 364 3.76 -6.12 28.39
CA ALA A 364 3.25 -7.49 28.60
C ALA A 364 3.45 -8.01 30.03
N SER A 365 4.51 -7.54 30.70
CA SER A 365 4.86 -7.94 32.06
C SER A 365 4.08 -7.23 33.17
N VAL A 366 3.18 -6.30 32.84
CA VAL A 366 2.46 -5.50 33.84
C VAL A 366 1.45 -6.36 34.61
N ASP A 367 1.33 -6.16 35.92
CA ASP A 367 0.22 -6.73 36.68
C ASP A 367 -1.08 -5.96 36.35
N LEU A 368 -1.95 -6.60 35.56
CA LEU A 368 -3.22 -6.02 35.12
C LEU A 368 -4.15 -5.63 36.29
N LYS A 369 -4.11 -6.34 37.42
CA LYS A 369 -4.92 -5.98 38.60
C LYS A 369 -4.38 -4.72 39.26
N ALA A 370 -3.06 -4.60 39.37
CA ALA A 370 -2.41 -3.39 39.87
C ALA A 370 -2.63 -2.20 38.93
N LEU A 371 -2.54 -2.41 37.61
CA LEU A 371 -2.84 -1.41 36.59
C LEU A 371 -4.27 -0.89 36.76
N ARG A 372 -5.26 -1.78 36.84
CA ARG A 372 -6.66 -1.40 37.09
C ARG A 372 -6.82 -0.59 38.37
N GLY A 373 -6.24 -1.05 39.49
CA GLY A 373 -6.33 -0.35 40.76
C GLY A 373 -5.77 1.08 40.70
N ARG A 374 -4.61 1.28 40.06
CA ARG A 374 -4.03 2.63 39.86
C ARG A 374 -4.86 3.49 38.92
N PHE A 375 -5.39 2.91 37.86
CA PHE A 375 -6.27 3.59 36.92
C PHE A 375 -7.56 4.08 37.59
N GLU A 376 -8.21 3.23 38.40
CA GLU A 376 -9.40 3.60 39.19
C GLU A 376 -9.10 4.73 40.19
N ALA A 377 -7.95 4.65 40.89
CA ALA A 377 -7.51 5.70 41.81
C ALA A 377 -7.25 7.03 41.08
N ALA A 378 -6.55 6.99 39.94
CA ALA A 378 -6.26 8.17 39.13
C ALA A 378 -7.54 8.85 38.62
N LEU A 379 -8.53 8.07 38.17
CA LEU A 379 -9.84 8.59 37.76
C LEU A 379 -10.62 9.23 38.91
N ALA A 380 -10.54 8.66 40.12
CA ALA A 380 -11.24 9.20 41.29
C ALA A 380 -10.67 10.56 41.75
N GLU A 381 -9.36 10.77 41.57
CA GLU A 381 -8.69 12.04 41.83
C GLU A 381 -9.00 13.09 40.75
N LEU A 382 -8.95 12.70 39.49
CA LEU A 382 -9.19 13.58 38.33
C LEU A 382 -10.69 13.68 38.02
N ARG A 383 -11.42 14.39 38.89
CA ARG A 383 -12.88 14.59 38.80
C ARG A 383 -13.37 15.35 37.56
N THR A 384 -12.46 15.89 36.75
CA THR A 384 -12.77 16.65 35.53
C THR A 384 -13.05 15.77 34.31
N MET A 385 -12.75 14.47 34.38
CA MET A 385 -12.83 13.57 33.24
C MET A 385 -13.83 12.43 33.45
N ARG A 386 -14.47 12.01 32.36
CA ARG A 386 -15.13 10.70 32.26
C ARG A 386 -14.40 9.87 31.23
N LEU A 387 -13.99 8.66 31.60
CA LEU A 387 -13.29 7.75 30.71
C LEU A 387 -13.84 6.34 30.93
N ALA A 388 -14.07 5.61 29.84
CA ALA A 388 -14.47 4.21 29.86
C ALA A 388 -13.47 3.34 29.08
N MET A 389 -13.08 2.20 29.66
CA MET A 389 -12.11 1.27 29.06
C MET A 389 -12.51 -0.19 29.35
N PRO A 390 -13.50 -0.74 28.62
CA PRO A 390 -14.12 -2.02 28.96
C PRO A 390 -13.16 -3.21 28.99
N GLU A 391 -12.26 -3.31 28.01
CA GLU A 391 -11.35 -4.45 27.82
C GLU A 391 -10.43 -4.70 29.03
N LEU A 392 -10.04 -3.66 29.77
CA LEU A 392 -9.24 -3.83 31.00
C LEU A 392 -10.00 -4.61 32.08
N TYR A 393 -11.31 -4.41 32.18
CA TYR A 393 -12.16 -5.09 33.17
C TYR A 393 -12.52 -6.50 32.73
N GLU A 394 -12.66 -6.73 31.43
CA GLU A 394 -12.83 -8.07 30.85
C GLU A 394 -11.61 -8.94 31.17
N LYS A 395 -10.39 -8.42 30.98
CA LYS A 395 -9.15 -9.16 31.26
C LYS A 395 -8.84 -9.33 32.76
N THR A 396 -9.42 -8.51 33.65
CA THR A 396 -9.13 -8.57 35.10
C THR A 396 -10.24 -9.21 35.94
N GLY A 397 -11.35 -9.64 35.33
CA GLY A 397 -12.32 -10.57 35.93
C GLY A 397 -13.69 -10.05 36.40
N PRO A 398 -13.94 -8.77 36.76
CA PRO A 398 -15.26 -8.36 37.22
C PRO A 398 -16.24 -8.16 36.03
N THR A 399 -16.88 -9.24 35.58
CA THR A 399 -17.80 -9.25 34.41
C THR A 399 -18.90 -8.19 34.50
N LYS A 400 -19.47 -7.99 35.71
CA LYS A 400 -20.46 -6.93 35.94
C LYS A 400 -19.90 -5.53 35.67
N ARG A 401 -18.63 -5.29 36.04
CA ARG A 401 -17.97 -4.01 35.86
C ARG A 401 -17.65 -3.77 34.38
N ALA A 402 -17.19 -4.80 33.65
CA ALA A 402 -17.02 -4.70 32.19
C ALA A 402 -18.31 -4.24 31.48
N GLY A 403 -19.45 -4.83 31.83
CA GLY A 403 -20.75 -4.38 31.31
C GLY A 403 -21.11 -2.94 31.66
N GLN A 404 -20.73 -2.45 32.85
CA GLN A 404 -20.91 -1.05 33.24
C GLN A 404 -20.02 -0.11 32.41
N GLU A 405 -18.81 -0.52 32.06
CA GLU A 405 -17.90 0.27 31.23
C GLU A 405 -18.38 0.39 29.79
N HIS A 406 -18.94 -0.68 29.22
CA HIS A 406 -19.63 -0.61 27.91
C HIS A 406 -20.81 0.37 27.94
N GLN A 407 -21.58 0.40 29.04
CA GLN A 407 -22.64 1.39 29.22
C GLN A 407 -22.09 2.81 29.40
N ALA A 408 -20.98 2.96 30.13
CA ALA A 408 -20.31 4.23 30.33
C ALA A 408 -19.76 4.80 29.01
N TRP A 409 -19.19 3.94 28.15
CA TRP A 409 -18.72 4.31 26.81
C TRP A 409 -19.84 4.98 26.00
N ARG A 410 -20.97 4.28 25.82
CA ARG A 410 -22.14 4.82 25.10
C ARG A 410 -22.71 6.07 25.78
N GLY A 411 -22.62 6.13 27.11
CA GLY A 411 -23.03 7.30 27.89
C GLY A 411 -22.17 8.53 27.62
N ILE A 412 -20.85 8.36 27.51
CA ILE A 412 -19.89 9.42 27.18
C ILE A 412 -20.18 9.97 25.78
N GLU A 413 -20.32 9.10 24.79
CA GLU A 413 -20.65 9.46 23.41
C GLU A 413 -21.96 10.27 23.33
N ARG A 414 -23.01 9.80 24.01
CA ARG A 414 -24.31 10.50 24.05
C ARG A 414 -24.21 11.89 24.67
N VAL A 415 -23.40 12.05 25.71
CA VAL A 415 -23.17 13.36 26.34
C VAL A 415 -22.41 14.29 25.41
N ALA A 416 -21.40 13.78 24.70
CA ALA A 416 -20.65 14.56 23.72
C ALA A 416 -21.53 15.04 22.56
N LEU A 417 -22.39 14.17 22.02
CA LEU A 417 -23.40 14.52 21.01
C LEU A 417 -24.36 15.60 21.51
N LYS A 418 -24.93 15.43 22.71
CA LYS A 418 -25.87 16.41 23.31
C LYS A 418 -25.22 17.78 23.57
N ARG A 419 -23.91 17.81 23.84
CA ARG A 419 -23.13 19.05 24.00
C ARG A 419 -22.68 19.63 22.65
N GLY A 420 -22.90 18.92 21.55
CA GLY A 420 -22.44 19.29 20.21
C GLY A 420 -20.92 19.38 20.13
N LEU A 421 -20.21 18.50 20.85
CA LEU A 421 -18.74 18.38 20.75
C LEU A 421 -18.32 17.67 19.46
N VAL A 422 -19.21 16.89 18.86
CA VAL A 422 -19.04 16.33 17.52
C VAL A 422 -20.18 16.85 16.64
N PRO A 423 -19.96 17.01 15.32
CA PRO A 423 -21.05 17.32 14.41
C PRO A 423 -22.16 16.27 14.57
N GLU A 424 -23.42 16.71 14.61
CA GLU A 424 -24.52 15.78 14.39
C GLU A 424 -24.32 15.21 12.99
N ALA A 425 -24.23 13.88 12.88
CA ALA A 425 -24.24 13.23 11.58
C ALA A 425 -25.48 13.76 10.85
N ARG A 426 -25.29 14.42 9.71
CA ARG A 426 -26.42 14.72 8.83
C ARG A 426 -27.10 13.38 8.55
N ALA A 427 -28.33 13.23 9.04
CA ALA A 427 -29.22 12.23 8.49
C ALA A 427 -29.44 12.64 7.02
N ASP A 428 -29.05 11.73 6.13
CA ASP A 428 -29.33 11.68 4.69
C ASP A 428 -28.50 12.57 3.76
N GLU A 429 -27.78 11.91 2.84
CA GLU A 429 -27.67 12.29 1.42
C GLU A 429 -27.55 10.98 0.62
N GLU A 430 -28.70 10.59 0.04
CA GLU A 430 -28.90 9.89 -1.23
C GLU A 430 -28.16 8.56 -1.48
N ARG A 431 -28.92 7.46 -1.37
CA ARG A 431 -28.79 6.35 -2.31
C ARG A 431 -29.03 6.92 -3.71
N ASP A 432 -27.96 7.13 -4.46
CA ASP A 432 -28.01 7.20 -5.92
C ASP A 432 -28.44 5.82 -6.46
N ASP A 433 -29.75 5.54 -6.37
CA ASP A 433 -30.45 4.71 -7.34
C ASP A 433 -30.84 5.65 -8.50
N ALA A 434 -29.83 6.06 -9.26
CA ALA A 434 -29.98 6.73 -10.54
C ALA A 434 -29.26 5.90 -11.62
N ASP A 435 -29.79 4.70 -11.88
CA ASP A 435 -29.68 3.99 -13.16
C ASP A 435 -30.71 2.84 -13.16
N ALA A 436 -31.99 3.22 -13.09
CA ALA A 436 -33.12 2.34 -13.34
C ALA A 436 -34.23 3.08 -14.09
N GLU A 437 -33.88 3.88 -15.09
CA GLU A 437 -34.81 4.31 -16.14
C GLU A 437 -34.13 4.21 -17.50
N GLU A 438 -34.08 3.00 -18.06
CA GLU A 438 -34.21 2.79 -19.51
C GLU A 438 -34.62 1.34 -19.76
N GLY A 439 -35.93 1.10 -19.90
CA GLY A 439 -36.45 -0.24 -20.15
C GLY A 439 -37.97 -0.34 -20.10
N GLY A 440 -38.69 0.58 -20.77
CA GLY A 440 -40.15 0.53 -20.82
C GLY A 440 -40.77 1.38 -21.92
N ALA A 441 -41.16 0.70 -23.00
CA ALA A 441 -42.14 1.10 -24.03
C ALA A 441 -41.71 2.12 -25.10
N ALA A 442 -41.31 1.61 -26.27
CA ALA A 442 -42.17 1.50 -27.47
C ALA A 442 -41.38 0.89 -28.65
#